data_AF-A0A7T8GXV4-F1
#
_entry.id   AF-A0A7T8GXV4-F1
#
_cell.length_a   1.000
_cell.length_b   1.000
_cell.length_c   1.000
_cell.angle_alpha   90.00
_cell.angle_beta   90.00
_cell.angle_gamma   90.00
#
_symmetry.space_group_name_H-M   'P 1'
#
loop_
_entity.id
_entity.type
_entity.pdbx_description
1 polymer ?
#
loop_
_entity_poly.entity_id
_entity_poly.type
_entity_poly.pdbx_seq_one_letter_code
_entity_poly.pdbx_strand_id
1 'polypeptide(L)'
;METFVIGNLTSYPDYCEVILPTGGVFSYSCNAKTKFVCSNWRNKCEGEVFDGTCFHLSTEAKNCSEAMRDCYNRSPRGYLSSIHSVFANEYLSTLAKGSSFLIGLSGTHSWHDGSAFDFNNLQQFSTTQCKVLEYGGNWMEVNDSSKFKYFCSYKSDMVPTCNPGWKAVGKSCILFHNVKLDWWSAMDSCERFGGQIPQVISPSLQEYIQSNYKDIFE
;
A
#
# COMPACT_ATOMS: atom_id res chain seq x y z
N MET A 1 -22.67 25.35 17.48
CA MET A 1 -22.86 24.57 16.23
C MET A 1 -21.60 23.75 16.04
N GLU A 2 -21.73 22.46 16.28
CA GLU A 2 -20.63 21.51 16.38
C GLU A 2 -19.85 21.44 15.06
N THR A 3 -18.53 21.42 15.14
CA THR A 3 -17.65 21.49 13.97
C THR A 3 -17.51 20.10 13.34
N PHE A 4 -18.07 19.91 12.16
CA PHE A 4 -18.03 18.64 11.44
C PHE A 4 -16.65 18.46 10.77
N VAL A 5 -16.22 17.23 10.53
CA VAL A 5 -14.96 16.97 9.80
C VAL A 5 -15.29 16.58 8.36
N ILE A 6 -14.79 17.33 7.38
CA ILE A 6 -15.01 17.05 5.95
C ILE A 6 -14.33 15.74 5.49
N GLY A 7 -15.09 14.93 4.75
CA GLY A 7 -14.69 13.76 3.96
C GLY A 7 -15.03 13.92 2.46
N ASN A 8 -15.35 12.82 1.76
CA ASN A 8 -15.45 12.78 0.30
C ASN A 8 -16.63 13.56 -0.29
N LEU A 9 -16.58 13.89 -1.58
CA LEU A 9 -17.73 14.30 -2.37
C LEU A 9 -18.77 13.18 -2.41
N THR A 10 -20.05 13.54 -2.27
CA THR A 10 -21.16 12.62 -2.50
C THR A 10 -21.44 12.51 -4.00
N SER A 11 -22.43 11.69 -4.39
CA SER A 11 -22.94 11.67 -5.76
C SER A 11 -23.54 13.01 -6.23
N TYR A 12 -23.76 13.95 -5.32
CA TYR A 12 -24.24 15.29 -5.60
C TYR A 12 -23.07 16.30 -5.51
N PRO A 13 -22.78 17.07 -6.57
CA PRO A 13 -21.55 17.87 -6.69
C PRO A 13 -21.41 18.99 -5.65
N ASP A 14 -22.50 19.42 -5.02
CA ASP A 14 -22.51 20.47 -4.00
C ASP A 14 -22.49 19.93 -2.56
N TYR A 15 -22.52 18.60 -2.39
CA TYR A 15 -22.60 17.94 -1.09
C TYR A 15 -21.43 17.00 -0.83
N CYS A 16 -20.90 17.09 0.37
CA CYS A 16 -19.75 16.37 0.87
C CYS A 16 -20.13 15.61 2.14
N GLU A 17 -19.50 14.47 2.36
CA GLU A 17 -19.64 13.72 3.59
C GLU A 17 -18.97 14.47 4.74
N VAL A 18 -19.64 14.53 5.88
CA VAL A 18 -19.10 15.12 7.09
C VAL A 18 -19.33 14.19 8.28
N ILE A 19 -18.35 14.14 9.19
CA ILE A 19 -18.40 13.33 10.42
C ILE A 19 -18.87 14.21 11.58
N LEU A 20 -19.88 13.75 12.32
CA LEU A 20 -20.31 14.38 13.58
C LEU A 20 -19.40 13.98 14.75
N PRO A 21 -19.19 14.89 15.73
CA PRO A 21 -18.57 14.53 17.00
C PRO A 21 -19.38 13.47 17.75
N THR A 22 -20.71 13.50 17.62
CA THR A 22 -21.64 12.53 18.22
C THR A 22 -21.63 11.16 17.52
N GLY A 23 -20.91 11.03 16.41
CA GLY A 23 -20.87 9.86 15.54
C GLY A 23 -21.84 9.95 14.36
N GLY A 24 -21.51 9.25 13.28
CA GLY A 24 -22.28 9.22 12.04
C GLY A 24 -21.71 10.09 10.92
N VAL A 25 -22.00 9.69 9.69
CA VAL A 25 -21.59 10.36 8.44
C VAL A 25 -22.84 10.93 7.77
N PHE A 26 -22.80 12.19 7.38
CA PHE A 26 -23.94 12.90 6.78
C PHE A 26 -23.50 13.67 5.54
N SER A 27 -24.43 13.89 4.61
CA SER A 27 -24.22 14.82 3.51
C SER A 27 -24.42 16.26 3.97
N TYR A 28 -23.48 17.14 3.66
CA TYR A 28 -23.54 18.56 3.99
C TYR A 28 -22.95 19.42 2.86
N SER A 29 -23.23 20.72 2.83
CA SER A 29 -22.73 21.58 1.75
C SER A 29 -21.20 21.63 1.73
N CYS A 30 -20.59 21.36 0.58
CA CYS A 30 -19.14 21.45 0.39
C CYS A 30 -18.59 22.88 0.54
N ASN A 31 -19.46 23.89 0.42
CA ASN A 31 -19.09 25.30 0.59
C ASN A 31 -19.04 25.72 2.07
N ALA A 32 -19.50 24.87 2.99
CA ALA A 32 -19.44 25.17 4.41
C ALA A 32 -18.00 25.13 4.91
N LYS A 33 -17.57 26.18 5.61
CA LYS A 33 -16.24 26.24 6.21
C LYS A 33 -16.20 25.45 7.50
N THR A 34 -15.47 24.33 7.50
CA THR A 34 -15.36 23.48 8.68
C THR A 34 -13.96 22.86 8.81
N LYS A 35 -13.73 22.21 9.96
CA LYS A 35 -12.50 21.48 10.22
C LYS A 35 -12.42 20.28 9.27
N PHE A 36 -11.22 19.82 8.98
CA PHE A 36 -11.02 18.75 8.01
C PHE A 36 -9.88 17.85 8.42
N VAL A 37 -9.84 16.69 7.77
CA VAL A 37 -8.73 15.75 7.90
C VAL A 37 -8.14 15.51 6.54
N CYS A 38 -6.82 15.35 6.51
CA CYS A 38 -6.12 14.80 5.37
C CYS A 38 -5.81 13.35 5.69
N SER A 39 -6.04 12.47 4.73
CA SER A 39 -5.50 11.13 4.72
C SER A 39 -4.27 11.07 3.81
N ASN A 40 -3.30 10.31 4.25
CA ASN A 40 -2.22 9.83 3.42
C ASN A 40 -2.05 8.35 3.72
N TRP A 41 -1.86 7.54 2.70
CA TRP A 41 -1.36 6.19 2.87
C TRP A 41 0.15 6.23 2.76
N ARG A 42 0.83 6.40 3.88
CA ARG A 42 2.21 5.93 3.96
C ARG A 42 2.18 4.42 4.05
N ASN A 43 2.02 3.84 2.87
CA ASN A 43 2.11 2.45 2.40
C ASN A 43 1.12 2.23 1.23
N LYS A 44 0.86 3.27 0.41
CA LYS A 44 0.38 3.02 -0.96
C LYS A 44 1.44 2.15 -1.60
N CYS A 45 1.13 0.89 -1.86
CA CYS A 45 2.03 0.01 -2.60
C CYS A 45 2.50 0.78 -3.85
N GLU A 46 3.80 0.98 -4.01
CA GLU A 46 4.38 1.63 -5.21
C GLU A 46 4.39 0.66 -6.41
N GLY A 47 3.25 0.01 -6.65
CA GLY A 47 3.07 -1.07 -7.61
C GLY A 47 1.74 -1.79 -7.44
N GLU A 48 1.74 -3.05 -7.85
CA GLU A 48 0.56 -3.92 -7.90
C GLU A 48 0.20 -4.46 -6.51
N VAL A 49 -1.09 -4.70 -6.26
CA VAL A 49 -1.57 -5.25 -4.98
C VAL A 49 -2.34 -6.52 -5.23
N PHE A 50 -1.94 -7.59 -4.54
CA PHE A 50 -2.64 -8.87 -4.59
C PHE A 50 -2.63 -9.51 -3.22
N ASP A 51 -3.81 -9.86 -2.72
CA ASP A 51 -4.02 -10.55 -1.43
C ASP A 51 -3.24 -9.92 -0.25
N GLY A 52 -3.41 -8.60 -0.06
CA GLY A 52 -2.75 -7.85 1.01
C GLY A 52 -1.23 -7.72 0.87
N THR A 53 -0.65 -8.15 -0.26
CA THR A 53 0.78 -8.07 -0.55
C THR A 53 1.01 -7.02 -1.63
N CYS A 54 1.94 -6.10 -1.36
CA CYS A 54 2.41 -5.13 -2.34
C CYS A 54 3.48 -5.78 -3.22
N PHE A 55 3.40 -5.60 -4.53
CA PHE A 55 4.36 -6.06 -5.50
C PHE A 55 4.94 -4.88 -6.28
N HIS A 56 6.26 -4.78 -6.31
CA HIS A 56 6.96 -3.85 -7.20
C HIS A 56 7.61 -4.63 -8.33
N LEU A 57 7.35 -4.20 -9.57
CA LEU A 57 7.94 -4.76 -10.78
C LEU A 57 9.11 -3.90 -11.22
N SER A 58 10.32 -4.47 -11.25
CA SER A 58 11.46 -3.74 -11.76
C SER A 58 11.34 -3.50 -13.26
N THR A 59 11.68 -2.28 -13.68
CA THR A 59 11.87 -1.95 -15.10
C THR A 59 13.27 -2.31 -15.57
N GLU A 60 14.25 -2.21 -14.67
CA GLU A 60 15.65 -2.55 -14.90
C GLU A 60 15.97 -4.00 -14.56
N ALA A 61 16.93 -4.57 -15.29
CA ALA A 61 17.43 -5.91 -15.03
C ALA A 61 18.66 -5.85 -14.11
N LYS A 62 18.64 -6.65 -13.04
CA LYS A 62 19.74 -6.78 -12.07
C LYS A 62 20.05 -8.25 -11.82
N ASN A 63 21.25 -8.52 -11.32
CA ASN A 63 21.57 -9.88 -10.86
C ASN A 63 20.87 -10.18 -9.53
N CYS A 64 20.91 -11.44 -9.10
CA CYS A 64 20.24 -11.93 -7.90
C CYS A 64 20.57 -11.10 -6.64
N SER A 65 21.84 -10.85 -6.38
CA SER A 65 22.30 -10.10 -5.20
C SER A 65 21.92 -8.61 -5.26
N GLU A 66 22.06 -7.99 -6.43
CA GLU A 66 21.67 -6.60 -6.66
C GLU A 66 20.16 -6.39 -6.50
N ALA A 67 19.35 -7.32 -7.00
CA ALA A 67 17.90 -7.28 -6.90
C ALA A 67 17.41 -7.43 -5.45
N MET A 68 18.00 -8.34 -4.66
CA MET A 68 17.71 -8.45 -3.23
C MET A 68 17.95 -7.13 -2.49
N ARG A 69 19.11 -6.52 -2.73
CA ARG A 69 19.46 -5.23 -2.12
C ARG A 69 18.52 -4.11 -2.57
N ASP A 70 18.08 -4.12 -3.83
CA ASP A 70 17.09 -3.17 -4.33
C ASP A 70 15.75 -3.31 -3.61
N CYS A 71 15.25 -4.54 -3.43
CA CYS A 71 14.00 -4.78 -2.70
C CYS A 71 14.08 -4.34 -1.23
N TYR A 72 15.20 -4.61 -0.56
CA TYR A 72 15.43 -4.16 0.81
C TYR A 72 15.49 -2.63 0.94
N ASN A 73 16.11 -1.95 -0.03
CA ASN A 73 16.20 -0.50 -0.02
C ASN A 73 14.85 0.18 -0.30
N ARG A 74 13.92 -0.50 -0.99
CA ARG A 74 12.56 0.00 -1.24
C ARG A 74 11.68 -0.07 0.01
N SER A 75 11.82 -1.12 0.80
CA SER A 75 11.05 -1.30 2.03
C SER A 75 11.87 -2.05 3.06
N PRO A 76 11.89 -1.64 4.35
CA PRO A 76 12.61 -2.34 5.42
C PRO A 76 12.25 -3.82 5.60
N ARG A 77 11.13 -4.28 5.02
CA ARG A 77 10.75 -5.71 4.92
C ARG A 77 10.39 -6.11 3.49
N GLY A 78 11.02 -5.46 2.52
CA GLY A 78 10.95 -5.78 1.11
C GLY A 78 11.96 -6.87 0.76
N TYR A 79 11.49 -7.91 0.10
CA TYR A 79 12.30 -9.03 -0.37
C TYR A 79 11.99 -9.31 -1.84
N LEU A 80 12.83 -10.12 -2.50
CA LEU A 80 12.40 -10.76 -3.74
C LEU A 80 11.15 -11.60 -3.46
N SER A 81 10.16 -11.55 -4.35
CA SER A 81 8.82 -12.05 -4.05
C SER A 81 8.76 -13.55 -3.76
N SER A 82 8.14 -13.90 -2.64
CA SER A 82 7.62 -15.22 -2.33
C SER A 82 6.26 -15.46 -3.01
N ILE A 83 5.95 -16.72 -3.33
CA ILE A 83 4.70 -17.13 -3.99
C ILE A 83 4.10 -18.31 -3.23
N HIS A 84 2.88 -18.11 -2.71
CA HIS A 84 2.22 -19.03 -1.76
C HIS A 84 0.94 -19.68 -2.29
N SER A 85 0.56 -19.39 -3.53
CA SER A 85 -0.65 -19.94 -4.11
C SER A 85 -0.61 -19.95 -5.63
N VAL A 86 -1.42 -20.83 -6.21
CA VAL A 86 -1.63 -20.88 -7.67
C VAL A 86 -2.15 -19.53 -8.20
N PHE A 87 -3.03 -18.85 -7.45
CA PHE A 87 -3.58 -17.56 -7.86
C PHE A 87 -2.52 -16.45 -7.87
N ALA A 88 -1.65 -16.40 -6.84
CA ALA A 88 -0.54 -15.46 -6.81
C ALA A 88 0.45 -15.75 -7.96
N ASN A 89 0.73 -17.02 -8.23
CA ASN A 89 1.61 -17.44 -9.31
C ASN A 89 1.08 -17.02 -10.68
N GLU A 90 -0.20 -17.31 -10.95
CA GLU A 90 -0.86 -16.94 -12.20
C GLU A 90 -0.86 -15.43 -12.38
N TYR A 91 -1.29 -14.68 -11.35
CA TYR A 91 -1.33 -13.23 -11.38
C TYR A 91 0.04 -12.63 -11.73
N LEU A 92 1.10 -12.99 -11.00
CA LEU A 92 2.46 -12.50 -11.28
C LEU A 92 2.97 -12.92 -12.66
N SER A 93 2.61 -14.12 -13.13
CA SER A 93 3.00 -14.59 -14.46
C SER A 93 2.39 -13.74 -15.59
N THR A 94 1.17 -13.21 -15.39
CA THR A 94 0.53 -12.32 -16.35
C THR A 94 1.21 -10.96 -16.41
N LEU A 95 1.69 -10.46 -15.27
CA LEU A 95 2.42 -9.19 -15.18
C LEU A 95 3.79 -9.26 -15.86
N ALA A 96 4.36 -10.46 -15.97
CA ALA A 96 5.65 -10.68 -16.61
C ALA A 96 5.62 -10.38 -18.13
N LYS A 97 4.43 -10.34 -18.77
CA LYS A 97 4.21 -9.94 -20.19
C LYS A 97 5.23 -10.53 -21.18
N GLY A 98 5.56 -11.81 -21.05
CA GLY A 98 6.51 -12.50 -21.93
C GLY A 98 8.00 -12.33 -21.57
N SER A 99 8.32 -11.69 -20.43
CA SER A 99 9.67 -11.65 -19.85
C SER A 99 9.79 -12.60 -18.65
N SER A 100 11.02 -12.84 -18.18
CA SER A 100 11.28 -13.60 -16.95
C SER A 100 11.71 -12.66 -15.82
N PHE A 101 11.18 -12.90 -14.62
CA PHE A 101 11.42 -12.06 -13.45
C PHE A 101 11.97 -12.86 -12.29
N LEU A 102 13.02 -12.38 -11.62
CA LEU A 102 13.54 -13.01 -10.41
C LEU A 102 12.49 -13.01 -9.31
N ILE A 103 12.43 -14.14 -8.62
CA ILE A 103 11.61 -14.40 -7.44
C ILE A 103 12.50 -14.87 -6.29
N GLY A 104 11.96 -14.84 -5.08
CA GLY A 104 12.70 -15.00 -3.85
C GLY A 104 13.07 -16.43 -3.45
N LEU A 105 13.04 -17.41 -4.37
CA LEU A 105 13.29 -18.81 -4.03
C LEU A 105 14.80 -19.12 -4.03
N SER A 106 15.32 -19.53 -2.88
CA SER A 106 16.69 -20.03 -2.69
C SER A 106 16.69 -21.56 -2.54
N GLY A 107 17.66 -22.23 -3.17
CA GLY A 107 17.69 -23.68 -3.26
C GLY A 107 16.38 -24.26 -3.79
N THR A 108 15.84 -25.29 -3.15
CA THR A 108 14.62 -25.96 -3.61
C THR A 108 13.36 -25.51 -2.86
N HIS A 109 13.48 -24.93 -1.65
CA HIS A 109 12.33 -24.77 -0.74
C HIS A 109 12.52 -23.68 0.33
N SER A 110 13.27 -22.61 0.04
CA SER A 110 13.52 -21.55 1.01
C SER A 110 13.30 -20.17 0.42
N TRP A 111 12.30 -19.45 0.91
CA TRP A 111 12.05 -18.07 0.51
C TRP A 111 12.96 -17.09 1.26
N HIS A 112 13.46 -16.07 0.55
CA HIS A 112 14.33 -15.03 1.14
C HIS A 112 13.65 -14.16 2.19
N ASP A 113 12.32 -14.10 2.22
CA ASP A 113 11.54 -13.40 3.24
C ASP A 113 11.30 -14.25 4.51
N GLY A 114 11.75 -15.51 4.51
CA GLY A 114 11.58 -16.45 5.62
C GLY A 114 10.17 -17.05 5.75
N SER A 115 9.29 -16.79 4.79
CA SER A 115 7.95 -17.38 4.76
C SER A 115 7.98 -18.89 4.52
N ALA A 116 6.89 -19.57 4.86
CA ALA A 116 6.76 -21.02 4.67
C ALA A 116 6.79 -21.39 3.18
N PHE A 117 7.42 -22.51 2.85
CA PHE A 117 7.35 -23.10 1.51
C PHE A 117 6.13 -24.01 1.41
N ASP A 118 5.00 -23.42 1.03
CA ASP A 118 3.66 -24.04 0.99
C ASP A 118 3.08 -24.18 -0.43
N PHE A 119 3.75 -23.60 -1.42
CA PHE A 119 3.43 -23.73 -2.84
C PHE A 119 4.71 -23.90 -3.66
N ASN A 120 4.66 -24.82 -4.63
CA ASN A 120 5.78 -25.13 -5.50
C ASN A 120 5.34 -25.15 -6.97
N ASN A 121 6.03 -24.39 -7.81
CA ASN A 121 5.94 -24.53 -9.27
C ASN A 121 7.31 -24.66 -9.94
N LEU A 122 8.31 -25.11 -9.17
CA LEU A 122 9.63 -25.48 -9.67
C LEU A 122 9.59 -26.91 -10.21
N GLN A 123 9.96 -27.07 -11.49
CA GLN A 123 9.87 -28.35 -12.21
C GLN A 123 11.08 -29.27 -11.98
N GLN A 124 12.22 -28.72 -11.54
CA GLN A 124 13.48 -29.45 -11.41
C GLN A 124 14.18 -29.10 -10.10
N PHE A 125 14.96 -30.05 -9.57
CA PHE A 125 15.81 -29.77 -8.41
C PHE A 125 16.83 -28.70 -8.75
N SER A 126 17.03 -27.74 -7.85
CA SER A 126 17.88 -26.58 -8.10
C SER A 126 18.69 -26.21 -6.85
N THR A 127 19.92 -25.75 -7.09
CA THR A 127 20.86 -25.34 -6.03
C THR A 127 21.19 -23.84 -6.04
N THR A 128 20.64 -23.06 -6.98
CA THR A 128 20.95 -21.62 -7.11
C THR A 128 20.28 -20.79 -6.02
N GLN A 129 20.76 -19.55 -5.83
CA GLN A 129 20.17 -18.64 -4.84
C GLN A 129 18.92 -17.93 -5.34
N CYS A 130 18.76 -17.80 -6.67
CA CYS A 130 17.59 -17.22 -7.29
C CYS A 130 17.00 -18.10 -8.38
N LYS A 131 15.70 -17.90 -8.63
CA LYS A 131 14.96 -18.43 -9.76
C LYS A 131 14.23 -17.29 -10.45
N VAL A 132 13.81 -17.54 -11.67
CA VAL A 132 12.88 -16.66 -12.37
C VAL A 132 11.51 -17.29 -12.48
N LEU A 133 10.48 -16.47 -12.36
CA LEU A 133 9.13 -16.74 -12.83
C LEU A 133 9.05 -16.36 -14.31
N GLU A 134 8.65 -17.29 -15.16
CA GLU A 134 8.41 -17.05 -16.58
C GLU A 134 6.93 -16.76 -16.87
N TYR A 135 6.68 -16.18 -18.04
CA TYR A 135 5.34 -16.15 -18.59
C TYR A 135 4.79 -17.58 -18.72
N GLY A 136 3.58 -17.83 -18.22
CA GLY A 136 3.00 -19.17 -18.08
C GLY A 136 3.22 -19.81 -16.70
N GLY A 137 3.99 -19.15 -15.82
CA GLY A 137 3.98 -19.42 -14.38
C GLY A 137 5.08 -20.36 -13.88
N ASN A 138 5.87 -20.97 -14.75
CA ASN A 138 6.93 -21.90 -14.35
C ASN A 138 8.08 -21.18 -13.65
N TRP A 139 8.69 -21.86 -12.66
CA TRP A 139 9.90 -21.38 -12.00
C TRP A 139 11.11 -22.09 -12.57
N MET A 140 12.10 -21.33 -13.01
CA MET A 140 13.29 -21.83 -13.69
C MET A 140 14.57 -21.41 -12.98
N GLU A 141 15.54 -22.31 -12.95
CA GLU A 141 16.89 -22.03 -12.48
C GLU A 141 17.58 -21.03 -13.41
N VAL A 142 18.34 -20.11 -12.82
CA VAL A 142 19.15 -19.14 -13.56
C VAL A 142 20.55 -19.05 -12.98
N ASN A 143 21.51 -18.68 -13.82
CA ASN A 143 22.83 -18.31 -13.34
C ASN A 143 22.72 -17.04 -12.47
N ASP A 144 23.24 -17.10 -11.25
CA ASP A 144 23.12 -16.01 -10.26
C ASP A 144 23.78 -14.68 -10.72
N SER A 145 24.70 -14.73 -11.69
CA SER A 145 25.35 -13.55 -12.28
C SER A 145 24.57 -12.93 -13.44
N SER A 146 23.61 -13.66 -14.01
CA SER A 146 22.75 -13.15 -15.09
C SER A 146 21.79 -12.09 -14.57
N LYS A 147 21.47 -11.11 -15.43
CA LYS A 147 20.57 -10.01 -15.08
C LYS A 147 19.18 -10.25 -15.61
N PHE A 148 18.19 -10.10 -14.73
CA PHE A 148 16.78 -10.21 -15.05
C PHE A 148 16.00 -9.09 -14.39
N LYS A 149 14.80 -8.80 -14.90
CA LYS A 149 13.84 -8.03 -14.12
C LYS A 149 13.44 -8.82 -12.87
N TYR A 150 12.81 -8.19 -11.90
CA TYR A 150 12.54 -8.84 -10.62
C TYR A 150 11.28 -8.30 -9.96
N PHE A 151 10.62 -9.17 -9.20
CA PHE A 151 9.52 -8.78 -8.34
C PHE A 151 10.05 -8.58 -6.93
N CYS A 152 9.75 -7.43 -6.32
CA CYS A 152 9.85 -7.26 -4.89
C CYS A 152 8.47 -7.42 -4.26
N SER A 153 8.37 -8.06 -3.10
CA SER A 153 7.14 -8.09 -2.29
C SER A 153 7.37 -7.59 -0.86
N TYR A 154 6.31 -7.04 -0.29
CA TYR A 154 6.21 -6.72 1.14
C TYR A 154 4.73 -6.73 1.57
N LYS A 155 4.46 -7.12 2.81
CA LYS A 155 3.10 -7.13 3.36
C LYS A 155 2.61 -5.69 3.56
N SER A 156 1.38 -5.42 3.13
CA SER A 156 0.72 -4.11 3.29
C SER A 156 0.43 -3.78 4.76
N ASP A 157 0.41 -4.78 5.64
CA ASP A 157 0.02 -4.64 7.05
C ASP A 157 1.09 -4.07 8.00
N MET A 158 2.06 -3.31 7.47
CA MET A 158 2.82 -2.42 8.36
C MET A 158 1.90 -1.30 8.82
N VAL A 159 1.71 -1.18 10.15
CA VAL A 159 1.24 0.04 10.82
C VAL A 159 1.83 1.22 10.06
N PRO A 160 0.99 2.09 9.47
CA PRO A 160 1.51 3.11 8.57
C PRO A 160 2.49 3.96 9.37
N THR A 161 3.75 3.99 8.92
CA THR A 161 4.76 4.81 9.59
C THR A 161 4.47 6.24 9.18
N CYS A 162 3.70 6.92 10.00
CA CYS A 162 3.21 8.24 9.71
C CYS A 162 4.34 9.27 9.80
N ASN A 163 4.27 10.26 8.90
CA ASN A 163 5.13 11.43 8.99
C ASN A 163 5.02 12.09 10.37
N PRO A 164 6.05 12.78 10.87
CA PRO A 164 5.90 13.64 12.04
C PRO A 164 4.66 14.55 11.89
N GLY A 165 3.80 14.55 12.90
CA GLY A 165 2.52 15.28 12.89
C GLY A 165 1.31 14.50 12.36
N TRP A 166 1.51 13.39 11.65
CA TRP A 166 0.43 12.51 11.19
C TRP A 166 0.16 11.39 12.20
N LYS A 167 -1.11 11.02 12.38
CA LYS A 167 -1.55 9.97 13.31
C LYS A 167 -1.93 8.71 12.55
N ALA A 168 -1.45 7.55 13.01
CA ALA A 168 -1.89 6.26 12.46
C ALA A 168 -3.31 5.96 12.98
N VAL A 169 -4.28 5.86 12.05
CA VAL A 169 -5.67 5.51 12.35
C VAL A 169 -6.11 4.42 11.37
N GLY A 170 -6.32 3.21 11.89
CA GLY A 170 -6.51 2.02 11.05
C GLY A 170 -5.30 1.79 10.12
N LYS A 171 -5.56 1.71 8.81
CA LYS A 171 -4.51 1.54 7.77
C LYS A 171 -4.08 2.87 7.11
N SER A 172 -4.45 4.01 7.67
CA SER A 172 -4.18 5.33 7.10
C SER A 172 -3.39 6.22 8.07
N CYS A 173 -2.61 7.15 7.53
CA CYS A 173 -2.10 8.29 8.27
C CYS A 173 -3.08 9.45 8.13
N ILE A 174 -3.46 10.04 9.26
CA ILE A 174 -4.43 11.11 9.32
C ILE A 174 -3.76 12.36 9.89
N LEU A 175 -3.88 13.48 9.18
CA LEU A 175 -3.51 14.80 9.66
C LEU A 175 -4.79 15.58 9.95
N PHE A 176 -4.89 16.11 11.15
CA PHE A 176 -6.06 16.85 11.60
C PHE A 176 -5.81 18.35 11.52
N HIS A 177 -6.72 19.08 10.88
CA HIS A 177 -6.63 20.53 10.75
C HIS A 177 -7.77 21.21 11.50
N ASN A 178 -7.41 22.03 12.49
CA ASN A 178 -8.38 22.79 13.30
C ASN A 178 -8.86 24.09 12.61
N VAL A 179 -8.22 24.49 11.50
CA VAL A 179 -8.67 25.63 10.70
C VAL A 179 -9.92 25.28 9.90
N LYS A 180 -10.83 26.26 9.73
CA LYS A 180 -12.10 26.06 9.01
C LYS A 180 -11.95 26.46 7.54
N LEU A 181 -12.07 25.49 6.64
CA LEU A 181 -12.00 25.68 5.20
C LEU A 181 -13.23 25.05 4.53
N ASP A 182 -13.63 25.56 3.37
CA ASP A 182 -14.52 24.83 2.46
C ASP A 182 -13.79 23.62 1.86
N TRP A 183 -14.55 22.72 1.23
CA TRP A 183 -14.01 21.46 0.73
C TRP A 183 -12.87 21.65 -0.27
N TRP A 184 -13.01 22.59 -1.20
CA TRP A 184 -12.01 22.86 -2.24
C TRP A 184 -10.71 23.38 -1.66
N SER A 185 -10.81 24.33 -0.71
CA SER A 185 -9.65 24.87 -0.01
C SER A 185 -9.00 23.82 0.90
N ALA A 186 -9.79 22.95 1.53
CA ALA A 186 -9.29 21.84 2.34
C ALA A 186 -8.56 20.79 1.48
N MET A 187 -9.06 20.51 0.27
CA MET A 187 -8.42 19.64 -0.72
C MET A 187 -7.04 20.18 -1.11
N ASP A 188 -6.95 21.44 -1.54
CA ASP A 188 -5.66 22.08 -1.87
C ASP A 188 -4.70 22.07 -0.66
N SER A 189 -5.22 22.33 0.55
CA SER A 189 -4.43 22.20 1.77
C SER A 189 -3.88 20.78 1.94
N CYS A 190 -4.70 19.74 1.80
CA CYS A 190 -4.24 18.37 1.94
C CYS A 190 -3.18 17.98 0.92
N GLU A 191 -3.32 18.42 -0.33
CA GLU A 191 -2.32 18.19 -1.38
C GLU A 191 -0.97 18.82 -1.02
N ARG A 192 -0.96 20.06 -0.49
CA ARG A 192 0.27 20.73 -0.03
C ARG A 192 0.98 20.01 1.11
N PHE A 193 0.25 19.31 1.97
CA PHE A 193 0.81 18.47 3.04
C PHE A 193 1.15 17.04 2.57
N GLY A 194 1.00 16.75 1.27
CA GLY A 194 1.34 15.44 0.68
C GLY A 194 0.30 14.36 0.96
N GLY A 195 -0.96 14.73 1.22
CA GLY A 195 -2.09 13.82 1.35
C GLY A 195 -3.28 14.28 0.50
N GLN A 196 -4.47 13.80 0.84
CA GLN A 196 -5.73 14.19 0.21
C GLN A 196 -6.87 14.08 1.23
N ILE A 197 -8.02 14.67 0.94
CA ILE A 197 -9.24 14.40 1.72
C ILE A 197 -9.55 12.88 1.64
N PRO A 198 -9.88 12.20 2.77
CA PRO A 198 -10.22 10.80 2.73
C PRO A 198 -11.39 10.53 1.78
N GLN A 199 -11.17 9.68 0.78
CA GLN A 199 -12.21 9.29 -0.18
C GLN A 199 -13.29 8.40 0.45
N VAL A 200 -12.97 7.72 1.54
CA VAL A 200 -13.93 6.96 2.32
C VAL A 200 -13.66 7.22 3.79
N ILE A 201 -14.70 7.56 4.53
CA ILE A 201 -14.64 7.62 6.00
C ILE A 201 -14.70 6.18 6.51
N SER A 202 -13.53 5.63 6.88
CA SER A 202 -13.46 4.28 7.42
C SER A 202 -14.06 4.20 8.83
N PRO A 203 -14.59 3.03 9.27
CA PRO A 203 -15.07 2.85 10.63
C PRO A 203 -14.03 3.23 11.68
N SER A 204 -12.75 2.89 11.46
CA SER A 204 -11.66 3.25 12.36
C SER A 204 -11.42 4.76 12.45
N LEU A 205 -11.55 5.49 11.33
CA LEU A 205 -11.44 6.94 11.33
C LEU A 205 -12.61 7.60 12.07
N GLN A 206 -13.82 7.12 11.82
CA GLN A 206 -15.02 7.61 12.50
C GLN A 206 -14.92 7.42 14.02
N GLU A 207 -14.58 6.22 14.47
CA GLU A 207 -14.42 5.89 15.90
C GLU A 207 -13.31 6.72 16.56
N TYR A 208 -12.19 6.92 15.86
CA TYR A 208 -11.09 7.74 16.36
C TYR A 208 -11.49 9.20 16.54
N ILE A 209 -12.14 9.80 15.54
CA ILE A 209 -12.64 11.18 15.63
C ILE A 209 -13.65 11.32 16.76
N GLN A 210 -14.60 10.38 16.86
CA GLN A 210 -15.61 10.38 17.92
C GLN A 210 -14.99 10.32 19.32
N SER A 211 -14.00 9.45 19.52
CA SER A 211 -13.38 9.23 20.82
C SER A 211 -12.42 10.35 21.24
N ASN A 212 -11.84 11.06 20.28
CA ASN A 212 -10.75 12.03 20.52
C ASN A 212 -11.11 13.46 20.07
N TYR A 213 -12.39 13.73 19.76
CA TYR A 213 -12.81 14.97 19.12
C TYR A 213 -12.30 16.22 19.85
N LYS A 214 -12.45 16.25 21.18
CA LYS A 214 -12.03 17.37 22.01
C LYS A 214 -10.52 17.59 21.93
N ASP A 215 -9.73 16.54 22.10
CA ASP A 215 -8.27 16.64 22.09
C ASP A 215 -7.69 17.05 20.72
N ILE A 216 -8.41 16.75 19.64
CA ILE A 216 -7.99 17.06 18.27
C ILE A 216 -8.37 18.49 17.88
N PHE A 217 -9.54 18.96 18.35
CA PHE A 217 -10.20 20.11 17.75
C PHE A 217 -10.61 21.20 18.76
N GLU A 218 -10.63 20.97 20.06
CA GLU A 218 -10.84 21.99 21.11
C GLU A 218 -9.51 22.43 21.72
#